data_AF-A0A849YXR2-F1
#
_entry.id   AF-A0A849YXR2-F1
#
_cell.length_a   1.000
_cell.length_b   1.000
_cell.length_c   1.000
_cell.angle_alpha   90.00
_cell.angle_beta   90.00
_cell.angle_gamma   90.00
#
_symmetry.space_group_name_H-M   'P 1'
#
loop_
_entity.id
_entity.type
_entity.pdbx_description
1 polymer ?
#
loop_
_entity_poly.entity_id
_entity_poly.type
_entity_poly.pdbx_seq_one_letter_code
_entity_poly.pdbx_strand_id
1 'polypeptide(L)'
;LVRLKISVEKRYQDSITDNSIFYVTTQGVLGEQFLAIEPGSADQPIIPENGEKDGLDPPRLDMLLSEGYELLHSAVSAVRENRKEIDETFTALRMTLKGTGTFFNNNQEKIDRIVDNVEQATVEGNDLIKGANDKYVKNPQVDRIVNNVDNVSSRLAADTPALLNDAKATMANAKRLSDTVGSEEQQAKIKKAVDDASSALAKANATAGDAQYMVAQMRRGRGTVGALLMDEQLFDDLQEMVRDLKHNPWKFFWRE
;
A
#
# COMPACT_ATOMS: atom_id res chain seq x y z
N LEU A 1 -30.52 -65.62 0.50
CA LEU A 1 -29.24 -66.10 -0.06
C LEU A 1 -29.56 -67.01 -1.24
N VAL A 2 -29.20 -66.59 -2.45
CA VAL A 2 -29.36 -67.39 -3.67
C VAL A 2 -28.02 -68.06 -3.96
N ARG A 3 -28.02 -69.35 -4.26
CA ARG A 3 -26.82 -70.10 -4.63
C ARG A 3 -26.96 -70.56 -6.08
N LEU A 4 -26.03 -70.15 -6.93
CA LEU A 4 -26.00 -70.53 -8.34
C LEU A 4 -24.97 -71.65 -8.53
N LYS A 5 -25.37 -72.73 -9.19
CA LYS A 5 -24.43 -73.75 -9.66
C LYS A 5 -24.17 -73.48 -11.14
N ILE A 6 -22.91 -73.19 -11.47
CA ILE A 6 -22.49 -72.85 -12.83
C ILE A 6 -21.52 -73.90 -13.37
N SER A 7 -21.52 -74.05 -14.68
CA SER A 7 -20.58 -74.90 -15.41
C SER A 7 -19.82 -74.02 -16.38
N VAL A 8 -18.50 -73.99 -16.25
CA VAL A 8 -17.60 -73.27 -17.16
C VAL A 8 -16.86 -74.28 -18.01
N GLU A 9 -16.70 -73.98 -19.30
CA GLU A 9 -15.89 -74.82 -20.17
C GLU A 9 -14.41 -74.83 -19.75
N LYS A 10 -13.78 -76.01 -19.76
CA LYS A 10 -12.40 -76.21 -19.27
C LYS A 10 -11.36 -75.26 -19.88
N ARG A 11 -11.56 -74.81 -21.13
CA ARG A 11 -10.65 -73.88 -21.80
C ARG A 11 -10.57 -72.49 -21.14
N TYR A 12 -11.55 -72.13 -20.31
CA TYR A 12 -11.60 -70.85 -19.59
C TYR A 12 -11.22 -70.97 -18.11
N GLN A 13 -10.91 -72.18 -17.62
CA GLN A 13 -10.61 -72.45 -16.21
C GLN A 13 -9.42 -71.62 -15.71
N ASP A 14 -8.37 -71.49 -16.53
CA ASP A 14 -7.15 -70.75 -16.17
C ASP A 14 -7.38 -69.24 -16.03
N SER A 15 -8.52 -68.72 -16.51
CA SER A 15 -8.90 -67.32 -16.39
C SER A 15 -9.80 -67.02 -15.19
N ILE A 16 -10.23 -68.06 -14.46
CA ILE A 16 -11.09 -67.94 -13.29
C ILE A 16 -10.23 -68.11 -12.03
N THR A 17 -9.80 -66.98 -11.48
CA THR A 17 -8.95 -66.93 -10.29
C THR A 17 -9.71 -66.32 -9.12
N ASP A 18 -9.13 -66.34 -7.92
CA ASP A 18 -9.82 -65.91 -6.71
C ASP A 18 -10.23 -64.42 -6.73
N ASN A 19 -9.64 -63.58 -7.59
CA ASN A 19 -10.09 -62.20 -7.76
C ASN A 19 -11.04 -62.00 -8.97
N SER A 20 -11.51 -63.06 -9.61
CA SER A 20 -12.56 -62.97 -10.63
C SER A 20 -13.86 -62.43 -10.02
N ILE A 21 -14.53 -61.55 -10.75
CA ILE A 21 -15.76 -60.90 -10.32
C ILE A 21 -16.95 -61.57 -11.00
N PHE A 22 -17.90 -62.02 -10.20
CA PHE A 22 -19.13 -62.67 -10.64
C PHE A 22 -20.31 -61.76 -10.34
N TYR A 23 -21.11 -61.40 -11.34
CA TYR A 23 -22.29 -60.55 -11.10
C TYR A 23 -23.40 -60.88 -12.09
N VAL A 24 -24.65 -60.77 -11.61
CA VAL A 24 -25.81 -60.95 -12.47
C VAL A 24 -26.10 -59.61 -13.15
N THR A 25 -26.24 -59.61 -14.47
CA THR A 25 -26.56 -58.41 -15.24
C THR A 25 -27.52 -58.74 -16.38
N THR A 26 -28.05 -57.71 -17.03
CA THR A 26 -28.97 -57.85 -18.17
C THR A 26 -28.34 -57.27 -19.43
N GLN A 27 -28.59 -57.90 -20.57
CA GLN A 27 -28.16 -57.31 -21.85
C GLN A 27 -29.14 -56.20 -22.24
N GLY A 28 -28.78 -54.96 -21.93
CA GLY A 28 -29.66 -53.80 -22.13
C GLY A 28 -30.74 -53.67 -21.04
N VAL A 29 -31.73 -52.80 -21.27
CA VAL A 29 -32.71 -52.36 -20.26
C VAL A 29 -33.81 -53.40 -19.98
N LEU A 30 -34.08 -54.30 -20.95
CA LEU A 30 -35.15 -55.30 -20.89
C LEU A 30 -34.69 -56.70 -21.33
N GLY A 31 -33.37 -56.93 -21.40
CA GLY A 31 -32.82 -58.22 -21.81
C GLY A 31 -32.98 -59.29 -20.73
N GLU A 32 -32.66 -60.53 -21.12
CA GLU A 32 -32.56 -61.63 -20.17
C GLU A 32 -31.38 -61.42 -19.19
N GLN A 33 -31.56 -61.91 -17.96
CA GLN A 33 -30.51 -61.89 -16.95
C GLN A 33 -29.51 -63.01 -17.23
N PHE A 34 -28.23 -62.66 -17.19
CA PHE A 34 -27.13 -63.60 -17.32
C PHE A 34 -26.08 -63.34 -16.24
N LEU A 35 -25.31 -64.38 -15.91
CA LEU A 35 -24.15 -64.23 -15.05
C LEU A 35 -22.95 -63.79 -15.89
N ALA A 36 -22.43 -62.60 -15.62
CA ALA A 36 -21.17 -62.15 -16.16
C ALA A 36 -20.04 -62.58 -15.22
N ILE A 37 -18.94 -63.04 -15.82
CA ILE A 37 -17.70 -63.39 -15.11
C ILE A 37 -16.60 -62.54 -15.73
N GLU A 38 -16.05 -61.63 -14.96
CA GLU A 38 -14.84 -60.91 -15.34
C GLU A 38 -13.62 -61.76 -14.96
N PRO A 39 -12.73 -62.06 -15.94
CA PRO A 39 -11.51 -62.81 -15.69
C PRO A 39 -10.66 -62.16 -14.60
N GLY A 40 -10.09 -63.00 -13.74
CA GLY A 40 -9.18 -62.54 -12.71
C GLY A 40 -7.75 -62.40 -13.24
N SER A 41 -6.83 -62.03 -12.35
CA SER A 41 -5.42 -61.85 -12.69
C SER A 41 -4.66 -63.17 -12.63
N ALA A 42 -3.68 -63.37 -13.51
CA ALA A 42 -2.96 -64.64 -13.68
C ALA A 42 -1.98 -64.97 -12.53
N ASP A 43 -1.70 -64.01 -11.66
CA ASP A 43 -0.89 -64.14 -10.44
C ASP A 43 -1.69 -64.71 -9.26
N GLN A 44 -3.02 -64.79 -9.39
CA GLN A 44 -3.90 -65.27 -8.33
C GLN A 44 -4.19 -66.78 -8.49
N PRO A 45 -4.44 -67.50 -7.38
CA PRO A 45 -4.82 -68.91 -7.43
C PRO A 45 -6.10 -69.14 -8.25
N ILE A 46 -6.08 -70.17 -9.09
CA ILE A 46 -7.27 -70.62 -9.85
C ILE A 46 -8.29 -71.20 -8.87
N ILE A 47 -9.57 -70.85 -9.06
CA ILE A 47 -10.65 -71.42 -8.25
C ILE A 47 -10.81 -72.91 -8.63
N PRO A 48 -10.67 -73.86 -7.68
CA PRO A 48 -10.72 -75.29 -8.00
C PRO A 48 -12.13 -75.74 -8.43
N GLU A 49 -12.22 -76.93 -9.03
CA GLU A 49 -13.50 -77.55 -9.37
C GLU A 49 -14.36 -77.71 -8.09
N ASN A 50 -15.61 -77.28 -8.15
CA ASN A 50 -16.54 -77.17 -7.00
C ASN A 50 -16.15 -76.10 -5.95
N GLY A 51 -15.26 -75.17 -6.27
CA GLY A 51 -15.00 -73.99 -5.45
C GLY A 51 -16.24 -73.09 -5.32
N GLU A 52 -16.39 -72.43 -4.17
CA GLU A 52 -17.45 -71.45 -3.92
C GLU A 52 -16.85 -70.04 -3.95
N LYS A 53 -17.59 -69.07 -4.52
CA LYS A 53 -17.19 -67.65 -4.57
C LYS A 53 -18.40 -66.73 -4.40
N ASP A 54 -18.21 -65.66 -3.62
CA ASP A 54 -19.22 -64.62 -3.47
C ASP A 54 -19.27 -63.75 -4.73
N GLY A 55 -20.48 -63.58 -5.27
CA GLY A 55 -20.74 -62.65 -6.37
C GLY A 55 -21.12 -61.27 -5.86
N LEU A 56 -20.99 -60.26 -6.73
CA LEU A 56 -21.52 -58.93 -6.52
C LEU A 56 -23.02 -58.94 -6.83
N ASP A 57 -23.81 -58.42 -5.89
CA ASP A 57 -25.25 -58.29 -6.06
C ASP A 57 -25.58 -57.36 -7.24
N PRO A 58 -26.61 -57.68 -8.06
CA PRO A 58 -27.02 -56.82 -9.16
C PRO A 58 -27.50 -55.47 -8.62
N PRO A 59 -27.11 -54.35 -9.26
CA PRO A 59 -27.61 -53.04 -8.86
C PRO A 59 -29.12 -52.99 -9.04
N ARG A 60 -29.81 -52.53 -7.99
CA ARG A 60 -31.25 -52.34 -7.99
C ARG A 60 -31.61 -51.04 -8.70
N LEU A 61 -32.00 -51.14 -9.97
CA LEU A 61 -32.42 -49.99 -10.78
C LEU A 61 -33.56 -49.21 -10.11
N ASP A 62 -34.46 -49.91 -9.42
CA ASP A 62 -35.53 -49.31 -8.62
C ASP A 62 -35.01 -48.43 -7.49
N MET A 63 -33.92 -48.84 -6.83
CA MET A 63 -33.27 -48.05 -5.78
C MET A 63 -32.50 -46.84 -6.33
N LEU A 64 -31.85 -47.00 -7.48
CA LEU A 64 -31.18 -45.87 -8.17
C LEU A 64 -32.18 -44.82 -8.64
N LEU A 65 -33.32 -45.25 -9.17
CA LEU A 65 -34.39 -44.35 -9.60
C LEU A 65 -35.04 -43.64 -8.41
N SER A 66 -35.23 -44.31 -7.28
CA SER A 66 -35.79 -43.67 -6.08
C SER A 66 -34.83 -42.62 -5.50
N GLU A 67 -33.54 -42.93 -5.40
CA GLU A 67 -32.54 -41.97 -4.92
C GLU A 67 -32.42 -40.77 -5.87
N GLY A 68 -32.45 -41.02 -7.19
CA GLY A 68 -32.47 -39.95 -8.19
C GLY A 68 -33.71 -39.06 -8.09
N TYR A 69 -34.87 -39.63 -7.79
CA TYR A 69 -36.10 -38.86 -7.57
C TYR A 69 -36.04 -38.02 -6.29
N GLU A 70 -35.54 -38.59 -5.18
CA GLU A 70 -35.33 -37.87 -3.91
C GLU A 70 -34.36 -36.69 -4.05
N LEU A 71 -33.24 -36.91 -4.74
CA LEU A 71 -32.27 -35.85 -5.03
C LEU A 71 -32.87 -34.73 -5.88
N LEU A 72 -33.58 -35.09 -6.95
CA LEU A 72 -34.27 -34.12 -7.80
C LEU A 72 -35.34 -33.37 -7.02
N HIS A 73 -36.11 -34.06 -6.19
CA HIS A 73 -37.13 -33.45 -5.33
C HIS A 73 -36.51 -32.47 -4.35
N SER A 74 -35.42 -32.86 -3.67
CA SER A 74 -34.70 -32.01 -2.73
C SER A 74 -34.12 -30.76 -3.40
N ALA A 75 -33.53 -30.91 -4.59
CA ALA A 75 -32.99 -29.78 -5.34
C ALA A 75 -34.08 -28.80 -5.79
N VAL A 76 -35.20 -29.31 -6.30
CA VAL A 76 -36.35 -28.49 -6.71
C VAL A 76 -36.99 -27.82 -5.49
N SER A 77 -37.13 -28.54 -4.39
CA SER A 77 -37.68 -28.00 -3.14
C SER A 77 -36.80 -26.91 -2.57
N ALA A 78 -35.48 -27.09 -2.53
CA ALA A 78 -34.55 -26.04 -2.10
C ALA A 78 -34.67 -24.76 -2.95
N VAL A 79 -34.76 -24.88 -4.27
CA VAL A 79 -34.96 -23.71 -5.15
C VAL A 79 -36.33 -23.07 -4.91
N ARG A 80 -37.37 -23.88 -4.70
CA ARG A 80 -38.74 -23.40 -4.48
C ARG A 80 -38.90 -22.71 -3.13
N GLU A 81 -38.31 -23.26 -2.08
CA GLU A 81 -38.33 -22.72 -0.72
C GLU A 81 -37.55 -21.41 -0.65
N ASN A 82 -36.39 -21.34 -1.29
CA ASN A 82 -35.56 -20.13 -1.34
C ASN A 82 -35.98 -19.15 -2.44
N ARG A 83 -37.05 -19.43 -3.21
CA ARG A 83 -37.52 -18.54 -4.30
C ARG A 83 -37.75 -17.12 -3.83
N LYS A 84 -38.31 -16.96 -2.62
CA LYS A 84 -38.59 -15.64 -2.05
C LYS A 84 -37.31 -14.89 -1.71
N GLU A 85 -36.36 -15.53 -1.03
CA GLU A 85 -35.07 -14.92 -0.69
C GLU A 85 -34.26 -14.55 -1.94
N ILE A 86 -34.30 -15.41 -2.97
CA ILE A 86 -33.68 -15.16 -4.27
C ILE A 86 -34.32 -13.92 -4.92
N ASP A 87 -35.65 -13.84 -4.96
CA ASP A 87 -36.39 -12.69 -5.52
C ASP A 87 -36.12 -11.39 -4.75
N GLU A 88 -36.08 -11.45 -3.42
CA GLU A 88 -35.72 -10.32 -2.55
C GLU A 88 -34.29 -9.87 -2.79
N THR A 89 -33.34 -10.80 -2.95
CA THR A 89 -31.94 -10.51 -3.26
C THR A 89 -31.79 -9.84 -4.63
N PHE A 90 -32.45 -10.37 -5.65
CA PHE A 90 -32.45 -9.76 -6.98
C PHE A 90 -33.08 -8.37 -6.97
N THR A 91 -34.15 -8.19 -6.19
CA THR A 91 -34.81 -6.91 -6.01
C THR A 91 -33.87 -5.92 -5.30
N ALA A 92 -33.24 -6.33 -4.20
CA ALA A 92 -32.28 -5.50 -3.46
C ALA A 92 -31.10 -5.10 -4.36
N LEU A 93 -30.52 -6.05 -5.10
CA LEU A 93 -29.45 -5.80 -6.07
C LEU A 93 -29.90 -4.77 -7.12
N ARG A 94 -31.09 -4.94 -7.69
CA ARG A 94 -31.63 -3.99 -8.68
C ARG A 94 -31.85 -2.61 -8.07
N MET A 95 -32.33 -2.51 -6.83
CA MET A 95 -32.49 -1.23 -6.13
C MET A 95 -31.15 -0.56 -5.87
N THR A 96 -30.13 -1.31 -5.41
CA THR A 96 -28.77 -0.80 -5.21
C THR A 96 -28.18 -0.30 -6.53
N LEU A 97 -28.20 -1.12 -7.59
CA LEU A 97 -27.69 -0.74 -8.91
C LEU A 97 -28.40 0.51 -9.45
N LYS A 98 -29.72 0.60 -9.29
CA LYS A 98 -30.49 1.80 -9.67
C LYS A 98 -30.13 3.01 -8.80
N GLY A 99 -30.01 2.84 -7.49
CA GLY A 99 -29.65 3.90 -6.54
C GLY A 99 -28.26 4.46 -6.83
N THR A 100 -27.30 3.59 -7.08
CA THR A 100 -25.95 3.92 -7.54
C THR A 100 -25.98 4.70 -8.85
N GLY A 101 -26.64 4.16 -9.89
CA GLY A 101 -26.74 4.85 -11.18
C GLY A 101 -27.40 6.23 -11.04
N THR A 102 -28.42 6.35 -10.19
CA THR A 102 -29.09 7.62 -9.89
C THR A 102 -28.16 8.59 -9.16
N PHE A 103 -27.40 8.13 -8.17
CA PHE A 103 -26.43 8.95 -7.45
C PHE A 103 -25.38 9.54 -8.40
N PHE A 104 -24.77 8.71 -9.25
CA PHE A 104 -23.76 9.18 -10.20
C PHE A 104 -24.36 10.13 -11.23
N ASN A 105 -25.52 9.79 -11.82
CA ASN A 105 -26.18 10.69 -12.78
C ASN A 105 -26.54 12.05 -12.16
N ASN A 106 -27.06 12.06 -10.92
CA ASN A 106 -27.46 13.31 -10.26
C ASN A 106 -26.28 14.13 -9.74
N ASN A 107 -25.12 13.50 -9.53
CA ASN A 107 -23.92 14.18 -9.02
C ASN A 107 -22.81 14.30 -10.06
N GLN A 108 -23.05 13.92 -11.32
CA GLN A 108 -22.05 13.95 -12.39
C GLN A 108 -21.40 15.33 -12.48
N GLU A 109 -22.19 16.40 -12.62
CA GLU A 109 -21.64 17.76 -12.70
C GLU A 109 -20.86 18.19 -11.45
N LYS A 110 -21.28 17.73 -10.26
CA LYS A 110 -20.56 18.07 -9.01
C LYS A 110 -19.23 17.35 -8.96
N ILE A 111 -19.20 16.08 -9.36
CA ILE A 111 -18.00 15.27 -9.43
C ILE A 111 -17.04 15.87 -10.46
N ASP A 112 -17.53 16.22 -11.64
CA ASP A 112 -16.74 16.88 -12.69
C ASP A 112 -16.12 18.19 -12.16
N ARG A 113 -16.92 19.06 -11.52
CA ARG A 113 -16.40 20.29 -10.89
C ARG A 113 -15.38 20.04 -9.78
N ILE A 114 -15.55 19.00 -8.97
CA ILE A 114 -14.57 18.65 -7.94
C ILE A 114 -13.26 18.22 -8.60
N VAL A 115 -13.33 17.38 -9.64
CA VAL A 115 -12.16 16.95 -10.40
C VAL A 115 -11.44 18.16 -11.00
N ASP A 116 -12.18 19.06 -11.67
CA ASP A 116 -11.62 20.27 -12.27
C ASP A 116 -10.99 21.20 -11.22
N ASN A 117 -11.66 21.41 -10.07
CA ASN A 117 -11.14 22.24 -8.99
C ASN A 117 -9.87 21.66 -8.37
N VAL A 118 -9.80 20.34 -8.19
CA VAL A 118 -8.60 19.69 -7.64
C VAL A 118 -7.47 19.71 -8.67
N GLU A 119 -7.77 19.50 -9.96
CA GLU A 119 -6.81 19.66 -11.05
C GLU A 119 -6.24 21.09 -11.06
N GLN A 120 -7.09 22.11 -11.02
CA GLN A 120 -6.69 23.52 -10.96
C GLN A 120 -5.87 23.84 -9.71
N ALA A 121 -6.31 23.42 -8.52
CA ALA A 121 -5.57 23.65 -7.28
C ALA A 121 -4.18 23.00 -7.30
N THR A 122 -4.06 21.83 -7.94
CA THR A 122 -2.77 21.15 -8.10
C THR A 122 -1.84 21.92 -9.05
N VAL A 123 -2.37 22.46 -10.15
CA VAL A 123 -1.62 23.32 -11.09
C VAL A 123 -1.19 24.63 -10.42
N GLU A 124 -2.11 25.33 -9.76
CA GLU A 124 -1.82 26.57 -9.03
C GLU A 124 -0.81 26.35 -7.90
N GLY A 125 -0.91 25.22 -7.20
CA GLY A 125 0.07 24.80 -6.20
C GLY A 125 1.47 24.60 -6.80
N ASN A 126 1.57 23.94 -7.96
CA ASN A 126 2.83 23.75 -8.66
C ASN A 126 3.47 25.09 -9.08
N ASP A 127 2.66 26.00 -9.61
CA ASP A 127 3.13 27.34 -10.01
C ASP A 127 3.57 28.18 -8.81
N LEU A 128 2.85 28.09 -7.69
CA LEU A 128 3.25 28.70 -6.42
C LEU A 128 4.60 28.18 -5.92
N ILE A 129 4.83 26.87 -5.98
CA ILE A 129 6.10 26.27 -5.54
C ILE A 129 7.24 26.68 -6.46
N LYS A 130 7.06 26.62 -7.78
CA LYS A 130 8.06 27.08 -8.75
C LYS A 130 8.38 28.57 -8.55
N GLY A 131 7.36 29.41 -8.44
CA GLY A 131 7.52 30.84 -8.18
C GLY A 131 8.18 31.14 -6.83
N ALA A 132 7.87 30.37 -5.79
CA ALA A 132 8.51 30.50 -4.49
C ALA A 132 9.98 30.05 -4.51
N ASN A 133 10.30 28.95 -5.20
CA ASN A 133 11.66 28.49 -5.39
C ASN A 133 12.50 29.55 -6.10
N ASP A 134 11.99 30.13 -7.18
CA ASP A 134 12.69 31.18 -7.93
C ASP A 134 12.84 32.48 -7.12
N LYS A 135 11.79 32.89 -6.38
CA LYS A 135 11.78 34.17 -5.67
C LYS A 135 12.43 34.15 -4.29
N TYR A 136 12.52 32.99 -3.62
CA TYR A 136 13.06 32.91 -2.26
C TYR A 136 14.28 32.01 -2.12
N VAL A 137 14.43 30.98 -2.94
CA VAL A 137 15.59 30.06 -2.90
C VAL A 137 16.66 30.49 -3.90
N LYS A 138 16.29 30.89 -5.12
CA LYS A 138 17.20 31.36 -6.19
C LYS A 138 17.14 32.87 -6.41
N ASN A 139 17.02 33.64 -5.33
CA ASN A 139 16.93 35.10 -5.44
C ASN A 139 18.32 35.76 -5.47
N PRO A 140 18.65 36.56 -6.50
CA PRO A 140 19.92 37.28 -6.58
C PRO A 140 20.18 38.25 -5.41
N GLN A 141 19.14 38.70 -4.71
CA GLN A 141 19.25 39.51 -3.49
C GLN A 141 19.59 38.64 -2.28
N VAL A 142 19.00 37.44 -2.16
CA VAL A 142 19.37 36.48 -1.11
C VAL A 142 20.82 36.05 -1.30
N ASP A 143 21.23 35.73 -2.53
CA ASP A 143 22.63 35.44 -2.84
C ASP A 143 23.54 36.61 -2.48
N ARG A 144 23.13 37.85 -2.76
CA ARG A 144 23.87 39.05 -2.34
C ARG A 144 23.95 39.21 -0.83
N ILE A 145 22.86 38.98 -0.09
CA ILE A 145 22.84 39.05 1.37
C ILE A 145 23.76 37.98 1.96
N VAL A 146 23.69 36.75 1.46
CA VAL A 146 24.56 35.64 1.87
C VAL A 146 26.03 35.99 1.60
N ASN A 147 26.36 36.42 0.38
CA ASN A 147 27.71 36.82 0.02
C ASN A 147 28.21 38.03 0.84
N ASN A 148 27.33 38.96 1.20
CA ASN A 148 27.67 40.10 2.05
C ASN A 148 27.90 39.65 3.50
N VAL A 149 27.06 38.76 4.04
CA VAL A 149 27.24 38.17 5.38
C VAL A 149 28.55 37.39 5.43
N ASP A 150 28.86 36.59 4.40
CA ASP A 150 30.14 35.88 4.32
C ASP A 150 31.33 36.84 4.25
N ASN A 151 31.26 37.90 3.44
CA ASN A 151 32.31 38.90 3.38
C ASN A 151 32.49 39.67 4.70
N VAL A 152 31.39 40.07 5.34
CA VAL A 152 31.41 40.79 6.62
C VAL A 152 31.94 39.87 7.72
N SER A 153 31.45 38.64 7.81
CA SER A 153 31.92 37.62 8.77
C SER A 153 33.41 37.33 8.58
N SER A 154 33.85 37.14 7.34
CA SER A 154 35.27 36.86 7.03
C SER A 154 36.18 38.03 7.40
N ARG A 155 35.77 39.27 7.12
CA ARG A 155 36.51 40.47 7.51
C ARG A 155 36.52 40.66 9.02
N LEU A 156 35.37 40.47 9.67
CA LEU A 156 35.27 40.55 11.12
C LEU A 156 36.19 39.53 11.77
N ALA A 157 36.18 38.28 11.31
CA ALA A 157 37.08 37.24 11.79
C ALA A 157 38.57 37.58 11.57
N ALA A 158 38.91 38.22 10.44
CA ALA A 158 40.28 38.63 10.12
C ALA A 158 40.77 39.82 10.94
N ASP A 159 39.92 40.82 11.19
CA ASP A 159 40.30 42.10 11.80
C ASP A 159 40.13 42.11 13.33
N THR A 160 39.29 41.22 13.88
CA THR A 160 39.05 41.12 15.33
C THR A 160 40.33 40.93 16.16
N PRO A 161 41.30 40.08 15.78
CA PRO A 161 42.55 39.94 16.53
C PRO A 161 43.36 41.25 16.62
N ALA A 162 43.42 42.02 15.54
CA ALA A 162 44.15 43.29 15.48
C ALA A 162 43.45 44.36 16.33
N LEU A 163 42.12 44.48 16.20
CA LEU A 163 41.32 45.42 17.00
C LEU A 163 41.40 45.14 18.49
N LEU A 164 41.42 43.86 18.90
CA LEU A 164 41.62 43.48 20.29
C LEU A 164 43.02 43.83 20.80
N ASN A 165 44.04 43.73 19.95
CA ASN A 165 45.40 44.14 20.30
C ASN A 165 45.51 45.66 20.45
N ASP A 166 44.90 46.44 19.55
CA ASP A 166 44.87 47.90 19.61
C ASP A 166 44.07 48.40 20.81
N ALA A 167 42.94 47.73 21.13
CA ALA A 167 42.16 48.01 22.33
C ALA A 167 42.96 47.73 23.61
N LYS A 168 43.69 46.60 23.66
CA LYS A 168 44.61 46.28 24.77
C LYS A 168 45.73 47.31 24.90
N ALA A 169 46.33 47.73 23.80
CA ALA A 169 47.39 48.75 23.78
C ALA A 169 46.87 50.12 24.23
N THR A 170 45.70 50.52 23.74
CA THR A 170 45.03 51.76 24.15
C THR A 170 44.68 51.73 25.63
N MET A 171 44.17 50.61 26.14
CA MET A 171 43.90 50.42 27.56
C MET A 171 45.16 50.48 28.41
N ALA A 172 46.27 49.89 27.94
CA ALA A 172 47.56 49.98 28.63
C ALA A 172 48.05 51.44 28.73
N ASN A 173 47.88 52.23 27.66
CA ASN A 173 48.25 53.64 27.64
C ASN A 173 47.29 54.52 28.47
N ALA A 174 45.99 54.25 28.41
CA ALA A 174 44.99 54.93 29.22
C ALA A 174 45.16 54.65 30.71
N LYS A 175 45.53 53.42 31.09
CA LYS A 175 45.87 53.05 32.47
C LYS A 175 47.08 53.86 32.96
N ARG A 176 48.15 53.92 32.17
CA ARG A 176 49.34 54.72 32.50
C ARG A 176 49.03 56.21 32.68
N LEU A 177 48.24 56.79 31.78
CA LEU A 177 47.84 58.20 31.87
C LEU A 177 46.95 58.43 33.10
N SER A 178 46.04 57.50 33.38
CA SER A 178 45.14 57.62 34.52
C SER A 178 45.83 57.42 35.86
N ASP A 179 46.88 56.60 35.93
CA ASP A 179 47.72 56.44 37.13
C ASP A 179 48.50 57.73 37.45
N THR A 180 48.68 58.62 36.46
CA THR A 180 49.41 59.89 36.62
C THR A 180 48.52 61.14 36.82
N VAL A 181 47.29 61.20 36.26
CA VAL A 181 46.49 62.46 36.22
C VAL A 181 44.96 62.25 36.35
N GLY A 182 44.43 61.02 36.35
CA GLY A 182 42.98 60.76 36.23
C GLY A 182 42.28 60.43 37.55
N SER A 183 41.01 60.85 37.71
CA SER A 183 40.17 60.44 38.84
C SER A 183 39.67 58.99 38.69
N GLU A 184 39.40 58.28 39.81
CA GLU A 184 38.91 56.88 39.80
C GLU A 184 37.66 56.68 38.93
N GLU A 185 36.80 57.70 38.84
CA GLU A 185 35.57 57.66 38.03
C GLU A 185 35.85 57.57 36.52
N GLN A 186 36.93 58.19 36.05
CA GLN A 186 37.35 58.13 34.65
C GLN A 186 37.96 56.77 34.29
N GLN A 187 38.67 56.12 35.22
CA GLN A 187 39.16 54.76 35.03
C GLN A 187 38.02 53.76 34.84
N ALA A 188 37.00 53.86 35.68
CA ALA A 188 35.82 52.99 35.61
C ALA A 188 35.07 53.14 34.28
N LYS A 189 34.93 54.38 33.77
CA LYS A 189 34.28 54.66 32.48
C LYS A 189 35.06 54.08 31.29
N ILE A 190 36.39 54.20 31.29
CA ILE A 190 37.26 53.65 30.23
C ILE A 190 37.22 52.11 30.24
N LYS A 191 37.33 51.49 31.43
CA LYS A 191 37.23 50.04 31.56
C LYS A 191 35.88 49.52 31.06
N LYS A 192 34.79 50.16 31.49
CA LYS A 192 33.43 49.80 31.04
C LYS A 192 33.28 49.94 29.52
N ALA A 193 33.79 51.02 28.91
CA ALA A 193 33.69 51.21 27.47
C ALA A 193 34.43 50.12 26.67
N VAL A 194 35.58 49.65 27.16
CA VAL A 194 36.35 48.57 26.52
C VAL A 194 35.71 47.19 26.74
N ASP A 195 35.16 46.95 27.94
CA ASP A 195 34.41 45.73 28.23
C ASP A 195 33.13 45.66 27.37
N ASP A 196 32.41 46.78 27.24
CA ASP A 196 31.23 46.92 26.39
C ASP A 196 31.58 46.70 24.90
N ALA A 197 32.70 47.26 24.44
CA ALA A 197 33.19 47.07 23.06
C ALA A 197 33.60 45.61 22.79
N SER A 198 34.30 44.98 23.74
CA SER A 198 34.72 43.57 23.62
C SER A 198 33.52 42.62 23.62
N SER A 199 32.52 42.89 24.48
CA SER A 199 31.25 42.16 24.53
C SER A 199 30.43 42.33 23.25
N ALA A 200 30.39 43.55 22.70
CA ALA A 200 29.73 43.83 21.43
C ALA A 200 30.38 43.07 20.26
N LEU A 201 31.71 43.04 20.20
CA LEU A 201 32.45 42.28 19.18
C LEU A 201 32.22 40.77 19.29
N ALA A 202 32.23 40.22 20.52
CA ALA A 202 31.96 38.80 20.75
C ALA A 202 30.53 38.42 20.31
N LYS A 203 29.54 39.26 20.65
CA LYS A 203 28.15 39.06 20.22
C LYS A 203 27.99 39.17 18.70
N ALA A 204 28.65 40.15 18.07
CA ALA A 204 28.63 40.30 16.62
C ALA A 204 29.19 39.06 15.90
N ASN A 205 30.29 38.49 16.41
CA ASN A 205 30.89 37.29 15.84
C ASN A 205 30.00 36.05 16.00
N ALA A 206 29.36 35.88 17.16
CA ALA A 206 28.39 34.79 17.38
C ALA A 206 27.16 34.92 16.45
N THR A 207 26.60 36.14 16.33
CA THR A 207 25.48 36.41 15.42
C THR A 207 25.84 36.16 13.96
N ALA A 208 27.07 36.46 13.54
CA ALA A 208 27.53 36.15 12.19
C ALA A 208 27.61 34.64 11.94
N GLY A 209 28.09 33.86 12.91
CA GLY A 209 28.11 32.40 12.84
C GLY A 209 26.71 31.77 12.77
N ASP A 210 25.77 32.26 13.60
CA ASP A 210 24.38 31.81 13.58
C ASP A 210 23.68 32.12 12.25
N ALA A 211 23.96 33.30 11.68
CA ALA A 211 23.46 33.68 10.36
C ALA A 211 23.97 32.74 9.26
N GLN A 212 25.26 32.40 9.27
CA GLN A 212 25.85 31.43 8.33
C GLN A 212 25.22 30.03 8.47
N TYR A 213 24.99 29.58 9.70
CA TYR A 213 24.33 28.31 9.96
C TYR A 213 22.88 28.28 9.42
N MET A 214 22.09 29.33 9.67
CA MET A 214 20.71 29.42 9.16
C MET A 214 20.66 29.40 7.62
N VAL A 215 21.55 30.14 6.96
CA VAL A 215 21.67 30.14 5.50
C VAL A 215 22.00 28.75 4.97
N ALA A 216 22.92 28.03 5.61
CA ALA A 216 23.29 26.68 5.20
C ALA A 216 22.13 25.67 5.37
N GLN A 217 21.28 25.82 6.40
CA GLN A 217 20.09 24.97 6.56
C GLN A 217 19.01 25.27 5.52
N MET A 218 18.79 26.55 5.19
CA MET A 218 17.84 26.95 4.14
C MET A 218 18.23 26.39 2.76
N ARG A 219 19.51 26.45 2.38
CA ARG A 219 20.00 25.88 1.10
C ARG A 219 19.84 24.35 1.01
N ARG A 220 19.73 23.67 2.15
CA ARG A 220 19.53 22.22 2.24
C ARG A 220 18.06 21.81 2.37
N GLY A 221 17.12 22.75 2.24
CA GLY A 221 15.68 22.48 2.32
C GLY A 221 15.18 22.01 3.69
N ARG A 222 15.95 22.23 4.77
CA ARG A 222 15.57 21.78 6.12
C ARG A 222 14.63 22.78 6.80
N GLY A 223 13.46 22.30 7.21
CA GLY A 223 12.38 23.06 7.85
C GLY A 223 11.01 22.71 7.23
N THR A 224 9.90 23.09 7.86
CA THR A 224 8.55 22.77 7.34
C THR A 224 8.28 23.39 5.98
N VAL A 225 8.78 24.62 5.75
CA VAL A 225 8.67 25.32 4.46
C VAL A 225 9.58 24.68 3.39
N GLY A 226 10.77 24.21 3.77
CA GLY A 226 11.69 23.55 2.83
C GLY A 226 11.27 22.13 2.46
N ALA A 227 10.66 21.40 3.39
CA ALA A 227 10.11 20.06 3.15
C ALA A 227 8.88 20.10 2.22
N LEU A 228 7.97 21.06 2.42
CA LEU A 228 6.78 21.27 1.56
C LEU A 228 7.14 21.73 0.13
N LEU A 229 8.24 22.45 -0.04
CA LEU A 229 8.68 22.97 -1.34
C LEU A 229 9.47 21.94 -2.17
N MET A 230 10.00 20.88 -1.56
CA MET A 230 10.91 19.92 -2.21
C MET A 230 10.30 18.53 -2.42
N ASP A 231 9.07 18.29 -1.98
CA ASP A 231 8.41 16.99 -2.14
C ASP A 231 7.71 16.88 -3.49
N GLU A 232 8.49 16.62 -4.54
CA GLU A 232 7.97 16.36 -5.90
C GLU A 232 7.10 15.09 -5.94
N GLN A 233 7.34 14.11 -5.06
CA GLN A 233 6.59 12.85 -5.01
C GLN A 233 5.15 13.05 -4.57
N LEU A 234 4.91 13.89 -3.56
CA LEU A 234 3.55 14.22 -3.12
C LEU A 234 2.71 14.82 -4.27
N PHE A 235 3.32 15.62 -5.15
CA PHE A 235 2.63 16.21 -6.29
C PHE A 235 2.30 15.19 -7.37
N ASP A 236 3.25 14.32 -7.70
CA ASP A 236 3.04 13.26 -8.70
C ASP A 236 1.93 12.30 -8.25
N ASP A 237 1.93 11.91 -6.96
CA ASP A 237 0.89 11.06 -6.38
C ASP A 237 -0.49 11.74 -6.38
N LEU A 238 -0.55 13.03 -6.09
CA LEU A 238 -1.80 13.81 -6.16
C LEU A 238 -2.32 13.92 -7.59
N GLN A 239 -1.44 14.18 -8.57
CA GLN A 239 -1.82 14.21 -9.98
C GLN A 239 -2.34 12.86 -10.47
N GLU A 240 -1.68 11.76 -10.07
CA GLU A 240 -2.12 10.42 -10.41
C GLU A 240 -3.49 10.09 -9.80
N MET A 241 -3.70 10.46 -8.54
CA MET A 241 -4.99 10.30 -7.86
C MET A 241 -6.11 11.09 -8.55
N VAL A 242 -5.85 12.34 -8.94
CA VAL A 242 -6.82 13.17 -9.70
C VAL A 242 -7.12 12.55 -11.05
N ARG A 243 -6.09 12.02 -11.73
CA ARG A 243 -6.25 11.35 -13.02
C ARG A 243 -7.10 10.08 -12.91
N ASP A 244 -6.90 9.26 -11.88
CA ASP A 244 -7.71 8.06 -11.65
C ASP A 244 -9.14 8.42 -11.22
N LEU A 245 -9.32 9.47 -10.42
CA LEU A 245 -10.64 10.00 -10.06
C LEU A 245 -11.43 10.47 -11.31
N LYS A 246 -10.75 11.08 -12.28
CA LYS A 246 -11.33 11.54 -13.55
C LYS A 246 -11.76 10.37 -14.45
N HIS A 247 -10.97 9.31 -14.52
CA HIS A 247 -11.23 8.18 -15.43
C HIS A 247 -12.17 7.14 -14.80
N ASN A 248 -12.07 6.93 -13.49
CA ASN A 248 -12.76 5.85 -12.78
C ASN A 248 -13.32 6.33 -11.43
N PRO A 249 -14.25 7.31 -11.41
CA PRO A 249 -14.76 7.88 -10.15
C PRO A 249 -15.41 6.82 -9.25
N TRP A 250 -15.98 5.76 -9.82
CA TRP A 250 -16.56 4.65 -9.04
C TRP A 250 -15.53 3.85 -8.25
N LYS A 251 -14.24 3.81 -8.61
CA LYS A 251 -13.26 3.03 -7.81
C LYS A 251 -13.11 3.53 -6.38
N PHE A 252 -13.32 4.82 -6.14
CA PHE A 252 -13.15 5.42 -4.82
C PHE A 252 -14.34 5.18 -3.87
N PHE A 253 -15.52 4.88 -4.41
CA PHE A 253 -16.74 4.64 -3.62
C PHE A 253 -17.05 3.15 -3.40
N TRP A 254 -16.29 2.25 -4.04
CA TRP A 254 -16.57 0.81 -4.08
C TRP A 254 -15.38 -0.06 -3.62
N ARG A 255 -14.37 0.55 -2.96
CA ARG A 255 -13.28 -0.19 -2.31
C ARG A 255 -13.68 -0.53 -0.87
N GLU A 256 -14.13 -1.76 -0.66
CA GLU A 256 -13.94 -2.52 0.59
C GLU A 256 -12.98 -3.69 0.30
#